data_AF-A0A0J9T1P1-F1
#
_entry.id   AF-A0A0J9T1P1-F1
#
_cell.length_a   1.000
_cell.length_b   1.000
_cell.length_c   1.000
_cell.angle_alpha   90.00
_cell.angle_beta   90.00
_cell.angle_gamma   90.00
#
_symmetry.space_group_name_H-M   'P 1'
#
loop_
_entity.id
_entity.type
_entity.pdbx_description
1 polymer ?
#
loop_
_entity_poly.entity_id
_entity_poly.type
_entity_poly.pdbx_seq_one_letter_code
_entity_poly.pdbx_strand_id
1 'polypeptide(L)'
;MADLEEIKALLPSIINYRELYSYSGLGLNDDCVKLKGNDDKDDIKNFHNICMSITGVIDSFNEINIHNSFDNNKCTVFALWMYDYLIKELKSGYDYSRIAKFINIISPIFIRYSSKIGCTIPSYIGIERYVDTLKILYDFAINYDTLMVYIRNNRYKCSEEFSKYIEEKVKLLYELKEHCVFSREAYCQVLNDIFKKPIREEKLLKLGCTKVSSDEIKRILEEKLQHQNFEEEHDIFLDVHDRDPTISFHAQERNKRITSNEPSSTSSNNIMGTTLPVIGSVFTMSLLYRVIIKKL
;
A
#
# COMPACT_ATOMS: atom_id res chain seq x y z
N MET A 1 -11.66 -5.54 23.77
CA MET A 1 -12.64 -4.85 22.90
C MET A 1 -12.28 -3.42 22.59
N ALA A 2 -12.15 -2.49 23.56
CA ALA A 2 -11.99 -1.07 23.24
C ALA A 2 -10.75 -0.75 22.38
N ASP A 3 -9.60 -1.33 22.69
CA ASP A 3 -8.32 -1.04 22.01
C ASP A 3 -8.21 -1.64 20.60
N LEU A 4 -8.67 -2.88 20.39
CA LEU A 4 -8.66 -3.52 19.08
C LEU A 4 -9.59 -2.79 18.08
N GLU A 5 -10.79 -2.40 18.52
CA GLU A 5 -11.72 -1.67 17.65
C GLU A 5 -11.23 -0.26 17.33
N GLU A 6 -10.60 0.42 18.29
CA GLU A 6 -9.96 1.73 18.09
C GLU A 6 -8.86 1.65 17.02
N ILE A 7 -7.93 0.69 17.14
CA ILE A 7 -6.81 0.60 16.20
C ILE A 7 -7.24 0.16 14.80
N LYS A 8 -8.27 -0.68 14.67
CA LYS A 8 -8.78 -1.17 13.37
C LYS A 8 -9.13 -0.03 12.41
N ALA A 9 -9.70 1.06 12.91
CA ALA A 9 -10.07 2.20 12.09
C ALA A 9 -8.86 2.96 11.51
N LEU A 10 -7.69 2.83 12.14
CA LEU A 10 -6.44 3.50 11.78
C LEU A 10 -5.52 2.63 10.92
N LEU A 11 -5.85 1.36 10.72
CA LEU A 11 -5.00 0.42 9.97
C LEU A 11 -4.92 0.83 8.49
N PRO A 12 -3.70 1.01 7.94
CA PRO A 12 -3.49 1.27 6.52
C PRO A 12 -4.26 0.33 5.59
N SER A 13 -4.31 -0.98 5.89
CA SER A 13 -5.06 -1.94 5.09
C SER A 13 -6.55 -1.61 5.00
N ILE A 14 -7.18 -1.22 6.13
CA ILE A 14 -8.60 -0.87 6.19
C ILE A 14 -8.88 0.42 5.43
N ILE A 15 -8.03 1.43 5.60
CA ILE A 15 -8.13 2.72 4.90
C ILE A 15 -8.00 2.50 3.40
N ASN A 16 -6.97 1.77 2.96
CA ASN A 16 -6.72 1.46 1.55
C ASN A 16 -7.91 0.74 0.91
N TYR A 17 -8.45 -0.31 1.54
CA TYR A 17 -9.56 -1.05 0.95
C TYR A 17 -10.84 -0.22 0.90
N ARG A 18 -11.10 0.63 1.90
CA ARG A 18 -12.21 1.58 1.84
C ARG A 18 -12.06 2.54 0.66
N GLU A 19 -10.86 3.07 0.45
CA GLU A 19 -10.54 3.93 -0.69
C GLU A 19 -10.81 3.21 -2.01
N LEU A 20 -10.27 2.00 -2.20
CA LEU A 20 -10.50 1.21 -3.42
C LEU A 20 -11.98 0.90 -3.67
N TYR A 21 -12.74 0.56 -2.62
CA TYR A 21 -14.18 0.33 -2.74
C TYR A 21 -14.97 1.60 -3.09
N SER A 22 -14.46 2.80 -2.79
CA SER A 22 -15.15 4.05 -3.12
C SER A 22 -15.28 4.30 -4.64
N TYR A 23 -14.43 3.66 -5.45
CA TYR A 23 -14.49 3.72 -6.92
C TYR A 23 -15.44 2.68 -7.53
N SER A 24 -16.13 1.89 -6.70
CA SER A 24 -17.09 0.90 -7.17
C SER A 24 -18.22 1.57 -7.96
N GLY A 25 -18.43 1.14 -9.20
CA GLY A 25 -19.45 1.73 -10.07
C GLY A 25 -19.01 2.97 -10.85
N LEU A 26 -17.79 3.48 -10.63
CA LEU A 26 -17.22 4.63 -11.36
C LEU A 26 -16.35 4.19 -12.55
N GLY A 27 -16.39 2.91 -12.91
CA GLY A 27 -15.55 2.34 -13.95
C GLY A 27 -15.87 2.72 -15.39
N LEU A 28 -15.14 2.08 -16.28
CA LEU A 28 -15.17 2.30 -17.72
C LEU A 28 -16.41 1.65 -18.34
N ASN A 29 -17.57 2.31 -18.22
CA ASN A 29 -18.86 1.73 -18.59
C ASN A 29 -18.90 1.20 -20.03
N ASP A 30 -18.45 2.00 -21.00
CA ASP A 30 -18.47 1.59 -22.41
C ASP A 30 -17.61 0.35 -22.66
N ASP A 31 -16.45 0.28 -22.00
CA ASP A 31 -15.58 -0.90 -22.07
C ASP A 31 -16.24 -2.11 -21.43
N CYS A 32 -16.84 -1.95 -20.24
CA CYS A 32 -17.50 -3.04 -19.54
C CYS A 32 -18.74 -3.54 -20.27
N VAL A 33 -19.51 -2.67 -20.95
CA VAL A 33 -20.64 -3.05 -21.80
C VAL A 33 -20.17 -3.77 -23.06
N LYS A 34 -19.14 -3.24 -23.74
CA LYS A 34 -18.55 -3.89 -24.93
C LYS A 34 -17.97 -5.25 -24.59
N LEU A 35 -17.23 -5.37 -23.48
CA LEU A 35 -16.70 -6.63 -23.01
C LEU A 35 -17.80 -7.59 -22.57
N LYS A 36 -18.94 -7.11 -22.06
CA LYS A 36 -20.08 -7.98 -21.76
C LYS A 36 -20.57 -8.69 -23.03
N GLY A 37 -20.75 -7.94 -24.13
CA GLY A 37 -21.11 -8.47 -25.46
C GLY A 37 -22.50 -9.12 -25.55
N ASN A 38 -22.95 -9.38 -26.80
CA ASN A 38 -24.29 -9.93 -27.12
C ASN A 38 -24.38 -11.47 -27.04
N ASP A 39 -23.26 -12.17 -26.89
CA ASP A 39 -23.20 -13.62 -26.74
C ASP A 39 -23.13 -13.96 -25.25
N ASP A 40 -24.17 -14.61 -24.74
CA ASP A 40 -24.34 -15.02 -23.34
C ASP A 40 -23.03 -15.35 -22.62
N LYS A 41 -22.58 -14.42 -21.76
CA LYS A 41 -21.65 -14.68 -20.67
C LYS A 41 -22.40 -15.12 -19.42
N ASP A 42 -23.36 -16.02 -19.61
CA ASP A 42 -24.29 -16.47 -18.55
C ASP A 42 -23.59 -17.17 -17.38
N ASP A 43 -22.30 -17.49 -17.51
CA ASP A 43 -21.51 -18.12 -16.45
C ASP A 43 -20.87 -17.14 -15.46
N ILE A 44 -20.78 -15.84 -15.78
CA ILE A 44 -20.30 -14.80 -14.86
C ILE A 44 -21.43 -13.81 -14.56
N LYS A 45 -22.24 -14.17 -13.56
CA LYS A 45 -23.25 -13.26 -13.01
C LYS A 45 -22.61 -11.94 -12.57
N ASN A 46 -23.32 -10.83 -12.77
CA ASN A 46 -22.87 -9.49 -12.39
C ASN A 46 -21.56 -9.02 -13.05
N PHE A 47 -21.14 -9.61 -14.18
CA PHE A 47 -19.91 -9.23 -14.90
C PHE A 47 -19.74 -7.71 -15.02
N HIS A 48 -20.79 -7.00 -15.45
CA HIS A 48 -20.75 -5.55 -15.66
C HIS A 48 -20.43 -4.81 -14.36
N ASN A 49 -21.09 -5.12 -13.25
CA ASN A 49 -20.82 -4.48 -11.96
C ASN A 49 -19.40 -4.76 -11.47
N ILE A 50 -18.93 -6.00 -11.57
CA ILE A 50 -17.57 -6.39 -11.16
C ILE A 50 -16.54 -5.66 -12.03
N CYS A 51 -16.78 -5.59 -13.35
CA CYS A 51 -15.95 -4.84 -14.28
C CYS A 51 -15.92 -3.35 -13.93
N MET A 52 -17.07 -2.74 -13.64
CA MET A 52 -17.16 -1.34 -13.23
C MET A 52 -16.36 -1.06 -11.95
N SER A 53 -16.41 -1.95 -10.94
CA SER A 53 -15.65 -1.77 -9.71
C SER A 53 -14.14 -1.82 -9.93
N ILE A 54 -13.66 -2.81 -10.70
CA ILE A 54 -12.22 -2.97 -10.96
C ILE A 54 -11.70 -1.86 -11.87
N THR A 55 -12.46 -1.53 -12.91
CA THR A 55 -12.04 -0.50 -13.87
C THR A 55 -12.15 0.91 -13.31
N GLY A 56 -13.01 1.17 -12.32
CA GLY A 56 -13.04 2.44 -11.59
C GLY A 56 -11.71 2.70 -10.89
N VAL A 57 -11.17 1.69 -10.22
CA VAL A 57 -9.83 1.78 -9.61
C VAL A 57 -8.74 1.98 -10.66
N ILE A 58 -8.79 1.27 -11.79
CA ILE A 58 -7.82 1.43 -12.89
C ILE A 58 -7.87 2.85 -13.45
N ASP A 59 -9.07 3.42 -13.63
CA ASP A 59 -9.22 4.74 -14.20
C ASP A 59 -8.87 5.85 -13.20
N SER A 60 -8.91 5.61 -11.90
CA SER A 60 -8.46 6.58 -10.90
C SER A 60 -7.07 6.27 -10.32
N PHE A 61 -6.34 5.29 -10.88
CA PHE A 61 -5.17 4.69 -10.20
C PHE A 61 -4.09 5.69 -9.78
N ASN A 62 -3.82 6.72 -10.59
CA ASN A 62 -2.83 7.76 -10.29
C ASN A 62 -3.29 8.73 -9.19
N GLU A 63 -4.59 8.90 -9.02
CA GLU A 63 -5.20 9.80 -8.04
C GLU A 63 -5.38 9.10 -6.68
N ILE A 64 -5.49 7.77 -6.68
CA ILE A 64 -5.66 6.97 -5.48
C ILE A 64 -4.42 7.05 -4.59
N ASN A 65 -4.63 7.49 -3.36
CA ASN A 65 -3.62 7.49 -2.31
C ASN A 65 -3.70 6.20 -1.51
N ILE A 66 -2.68 5.35 -1.65
CA ILE A 66 -2.53 4.10 -0.91
C ILE A 66 -1.46 4.28 0.17
N HIS A 67 -1.84 4.03 1.41
CA HIS A 67 -0.95 3.94 2.56
C HIS A 67 -0.22 2.60 2.55
N ASN A 68 1.01 2.58 2.03
CA ASN A 68 1.81 1.36 1.97
C ASN A 68 3.29 1.67 2.25
N SER A 69 3.68 1.60 3.52
CA SER A 69 5.09 1.75 3.93
C SER A 69 5.92 0.48 3.70
N PHE A 70 5.29 -0.65 3.33
CA PHE A 70 5.93 -1.96 3.27
C PHE A 70 6.83 -2.15 2.05
N ASP A 71 6.27 -2.14 0.85
CA ASP A 71 7.02 -2.26 -0.40
C ASP A 71 6.92 -0.99 -1.27
N ASN A 72 6.12 -0.01 -0.84
CA ASN A 72 5.77 1.20 -1.58
C ASN A 72 5.17 0.90 -2.97
N ASN A 73 4.56 -0.27 -3.14
CA ASN A 73 3.95 -0.72 -4.38
C ASN A 73 2.42 -0.72 -4.26
N LYS A 74 1.77 0.28 -4.87
CA LYS A 74 0.30 0.38 -4.91
C LYS A 74 -0.33 -0.82 -5.65
N CYS A 75 0.36 -1.40 -6.63
CA CYS A 75 -0.16 -2.53 -7.39
C CYS A 75 -0.34 -3.80 -6.54
N THR A 76 0.48 -4.01 -5.51
CA THR A 76 0.32 -5.19 -4.63
C THR A 76 -0.99 -5.10 -3.84
N VAL A 77 -1.26 -3.92 -3.26
CA VAL A 77 -2.52 -3.63 -2.53
C VAL A 77 -3.72 -3.79 -3.45
N PHE A 78 -3.66 -3.19 -4.65
CA PHE A 78 -4.73 -3.30 -5.64
C PHE A 78 -4.97 -4.75 -6.08
N ALA A 79 -3.91 -5.51 -6.37
CA ALA A 79 -4.05 -6.90 -6.79
C ALA A 79 -4.70 -7.76 -5.68
N LEU A 80 -4.25 -7.63 -4.43
CA LEU A 80 -4.84 -8.38 -3.32
C LEU A 80 -6.31 -8.03 -3.11
N TRP A 81 -6.67 -6.73 -3.16
CA TRP A 81 -8.06 -6.28 -3.10
C TRP A 81 -8.89 -6.85 -4.26
N MET A 82 -8.37 -6.76 -5.49
CA MET A 82 -9.08 -7.21 -6.68
C MET A 82 -9.35 -8.71 -6.64
N TYR A 83 -8.36 -9.53 -6.30
CA TYR A 83 -8.56 -10.98 -6.22
C TYR A 83 -9.45 -11.39 -5.04
N ASP A 84 -9.32 -10.75 -3.87
CA ASP A 84 -10.25 -10.95 -2.74
C ASP A 84 -11.70 -10.60 -3.13
N TYR A 85 -11.89 -9.49 -3.85
CA TYR A 85 -13.20 -9.10 -4.39
C TYR A 85 -13.73 -10.13 -5.38
N LEU A 86 -12.92 -10.56 -6.35
CA LEU A 86 -13.32 -11.59 -7.32
C LEU A 86 -13.63 -12.94 -6.68
N ILE A 87 -12.88 -13.34 -5.65
CA ILE A 87 -13.15 -14.55 -4.88
C ILE A 87 -14.53 -14.46 -4.23
N LYS A 88 -14.87 -13.33 -3.60
CA LYS A 88 -16.19 -13.13 -2.98
C LYS A 88 -17.33 -13.15 -3.98
N GLU A 89 -17.13 -12.57 -5.16
CA GLU A 89 -18.19 -12.44 -6.17
C GLU A 89 -18.36 -13.69 -7.04
N LEU A 90 -17.27 -14.43 -7.32
CA LEU A 90 -17.25 -15.44 -8.39
C LEU A 90 -16.97 -16.87 -7.93
N LYS A 91 -16.38 -17.07 -6.74
CA LYS A 91 -16.06 -18.42 -6.25
C LYS A 91 -17.33 -19.21 -5.99
N SER A 92 -17.33 -20.46 -6.45
CA SER A 92 -18.41 -21.41 -6.15
C SER A 92 -17.82 -22.67 -5.52
N GLY A 93 -18.00 -22.85 -4.20
CA GLY A 93 -17.35 -23.94 -3.47
C GLY A 93 -15.82 -23.81 -3.54
N TYR A 94 -15.15 -24.80 -4.13
CA TYR A 94 -13.69 -24.80 -4.36
C TYR A 94 -13.30 -24.45 -5.80
N ASP A 95 -14.25 -24.04 -6.64
CA ASP A 95 -13.99 -23.65 -8.02
C ASP A 95 -13.62 -22.16 -8.14
N TYR A 96 -12.44 -21.89 -8.69
CA TYR A 96 -11.88 -20.57 -8.94
C TYR A 96 -11.79 -20.25 -10.45
N SER A 97 -12.23 -21.14 -11.34
CA SER A 97 -12.10 -21.01 -12.80
C SER A 97 -12.71 -19.72 -13.36
N ARG A 98 -13.81 -19.25 -12.75
CA ARG A 98 -14.49 -18.00 -13.12
C ARG A 98 -13.64 -16.76 -12.90
N ILE A 99 -12.75 -16.78 -11.92
CA ILE A 99 -11.84 -15.66 -11.63
C ILE A 99 -10.83 -15.52 -12.77
N ALA A 100 -10.20 -16.64 -13.17
CA ALA A 100 -9.29 -16.65 -14.31
C ALA A 100 -9.98 -16.25 -15.61
N LYS A 101 -11.20 -16.76 -15.85
CA LYS A 101 -12.03 -16.35 -16.99
C LYS A 101 -12.29 -14.84 -16.97
N PHE A 102 -12.67 -14.29 -15.81
CA PHE A 102 -12.93 -12.86 -15.66
C PHE A 102 -11.69 -12.02 -15.97
N ILE A 103 -10.54 -12.32 -15.33
CA ILE A 103 -9.28 -11.62 -15.55
C ILE A 103 -8.86 -11.64 -17.02
N ASN A 104 -9.01 -12.79 -17.69
CA ASN A 104 -8.72 -12.91 -19.12
C ASN A 104 -9.63 -12.03 -19.98
N ILE A 105 -10.91 -11.94 -19.65
CA ILE A 105 -11.86 -11.07 -20.36
C ILE A 105 -11.47 -9.59 -20.22
N ILE A 106 -11.07 -9.14 -19.03
CA ILE A 106 -10.75 -7.72 -18.77
C ILE A 106 -9.27 -7.37 -19.06
N SER A 107 -8.43 -8.36 -19.37
CA SER A 107 -7.01 -8.19 -19.73
C SER A 107 -6.73 -7.08 -20.75
N PRO A 108 -7.53 -6.91 -21.83
CA PRO A 108 -7.32 -5.82 -22.78
C PRO A 108 -7.39 -4.42 -22.16
N ILE A 109 -8.16 -4.24 -21.08
CA ILE A 109 -8.20 -2.98 -20.32
C ILE A 109 -6.88 -2.79 -19.57
N PHE A 110 -6.40 -3.79 -18.83
CA PHE A 110 -5.11 -3.70 -18.13
C PHE A 110 -3.96 -3.34 -19.07
N ILE A 111 -3.93 -3.94 -20.27
CA ILE A 111 -2.89 -3.64 -21.26
C ILE A 111 -2.98 -2.17 -21.70
N ARG A 112 -4.18 -1.69 -22.04
CA ARG A 112 -4.41 -0.32 -22.49
C ARG A 112 -4.05 0.72 -21.41
N TYR A 113 -4.32 0.41 -20.15
CA TYR A 113 -4.08 1.30 -19.01
C TYR A 113 -2.75 1.05 -18.28
N SER A 114 -1.89 0.17 -18.80
CA SER A 114 -0.63 -0.22 -18.15
C SER A 114 0.29 0.97 -17.83
N SER A 115 0.37 1.97 -18.73
CA SER A 115 1.12 3.20 -18.49
C SER A 115 0.52 4.07 -17.39
N LYS A 116 -0.81 4.10 -17.27
CA LYS A 116 -1.52 4.81 -16.19
C LYS A 116 -1.33 4.11 -14.85
N ILE A 117 -1.30 2.78 -14.83
CA ILE A 117 -1.08 2.00 -13.61
C ILE A 117 0.37 2.16 -13.12
N GLY A 118 1.34 2.24 -14.03
CA GLY A 118 2.73 2.57 -13.71
C GLY A 118 3.50 1.49 -12.93
N CYS A 119 2.88 0.36 -12.63
CA CYS A 119 3.50 -0.81 -11.99
C CYS A 119 2.92 -2.12 -12.54
N THR A 120 3.67 -3.22 -12.36
CA THR A 120 3.17 -4.57 -12.68
C THR A 120 2.18 -5.01 -11.61
N ILE A 121 0.96 -5.35 -12.02
CA ILE A 121 -0.05 -5.93 -11.14
C ILE A 121 0.31 -7.40 -10.90
N PRO A 122 0.56 -7.83 -9.65
CA PRO A 122 0.77 -9.24 -9.33
C PRO A 122 -0.41 -10.10 -9.81
N SER A 123 -0.08 -11.25 -10.41
CA SER A 123 -1.07 -12.26 -10.77
C SER A 123 -1.15 -13.32 -9.68
N TYR A 124 -2.37 -13.66 -9.27
CA TYR A 124 -2.64 -14.77 -8.36
C TYR A 124 -3.44 -15.89 -9.04
N ILE A 125 -3.46 -15.91 -10.38
CA ILE A 125 -4.08 -17.00 -11.16
C ILE A 125 -3.37 -18.32 -10.86
N GLY A 126 -4.15 -19.37 -10.61
CA GLY A 126 -3.65 -20.70 -10.24
C GLY A 126 -3.26 -20.85 -8.76
N ILE A 127 -3.31 -19.77 -7.97
CA ILE A 127 -3.07 -19.79 -6.53
C ILE A 127 -4.18 -19.04 -5.76
N GLU A 128 -5.37 -18.89 -6.37
CA GLU A 128 -6.49 -18.13 -5.83
C GLU A 128 -6.89 -18.60 -4.43
N ARG A 129 -6.78 -19.90 -4.17
CA ARG A 129 -7.07 -20.50 -2.85
C ARG A 129 -6.18 -19.98 -1.72
N TYR A 130 -5.05 -19.34 -2.03
CA TYR A 130 -4.10 -18.79 -1.06
C TYR A 130 -4.17 -17.27 -0.95
N VAL A 131 -5.00 -16.59 -1.76
CA VAL A 131 -5.11 -15.13 -1.77
C VAL A 131 -5.49 -14.59 -0.39
N ASP A 132 -6.46 -15.20 0.29
CA ASP A 132 -6.88 -14.77 1.63
C ASP A 132 -5.70 -14.80 2.62
N THR A 133 -4.91 -15.87 2.58
CA THR A 133 -3.73 -16.03 3.43
C THR A 133 -2.63 -15.01 3.09
N LEU A 134 -2.33 -14.84 1.80
CA LEU A 134 -1.35 -13.86 1.33
C LEU A 134 -1.77 -12.43 1.71
N LYS A 135 -3.07 -12.12 1.56
CA LYS A 135 -3.65 -10.83 1.94
C LYS A 135 -3.55 -10.58 3.44
N ILE A 136 -3.86 -11.54 4.30
CA ILE A 136 -3.72 -11.40 5.76
C ILE A 136 -2.28 -11.02 6.14
N LEU A 137 -1.29 -11.69 5.55
CA LEU A 137 0.11 -11.42 5.85
C LEU A 137 0.59 -10.09 5.27
N TYR A 138 0.16 -9.75 4.06
CA TYR A 138 0.47 -8.47 3.45
C TYR A 138 -0.15 -7.30 4.23
N ASP A 139 -1.41 -7.44 4.65
CA ASP A 139 -2.11 -6.47 5.51
C ASP A 139 -1.36 -6.30 6.83
N PHE A 140 -0.92 -7.39 7.44
CA PHE A 140 -0.11 -7.34 8.65
C PHE A 140 1.18 -6.54 8.43
N ALA A 141 1.82 -6.73 7.28
CA ALA A 141 3.06 -6.05 6.92
C ALA A 141 2.88 -4.53 6.70
N ILE A 142 1.84 -4.11 5.98
CA ILE A 142 1.56 -2.67 5.77
C ILE A 142 1.04 -1.99 7.04
N ASN A 143 0.44 -2.76 7.96
CA ASN A 143 -0.08 -2.24 9.23
C ASN A 143 1.00 -2.11 10.31
N TYR A 144 2.22 -2.61 10.08
CA TYR A 144 3.27 -2.73 11.10
C TYR A 144 3.55 -1.42 11.84
N ASP A 145 3.76 -0.32 11.11
CA ASP A 145 4.14 0.96 11.73
C ASP A 145 3.02 1.50 12.63
N THR A 146 1.77 1.45 12.14
CA THR A 146 0.59 1.83 12.92
C THR A 146 0.41 0.97 14.17
N LEU A 147 0.55 -0.36 14.04
CA LEU A 147 0.48 -1.27 15.17
C LEU A 147 1.58 -0.98 16.19
N MET A 148 2.82 -0.76 15.74
CA MET A 148 3.96 -0.50 16.61
C MET A 148 3.81 0.83 17.37
N VAL A 149 3.35 1.89 16.69
CA VAL A 149 3.07 3.18 17.33
C VAL A 149 1.98 3.02 18.39
N TYR A 150 0.90 2.31 18.07
CA TYR A 150 -0.19 2.06 19.02
C TYR A 150 0.29 1.30 20.27
N ILE A 151 1.05 0.22 20.07
CA ILE A 151 1.65 -0.58 21.15
C ILE A 151 2.55 0.28 22.03
N ARG A 152 3.45 1.09 21.42
CA ARG A 152 4.35 1.99 22.16
C ARG A 152 3.59 3.01 22.97
N ASN A 153 2.59 3.65 22.38
CA ASN A 153 1.78 4.64 23.05
C ASN A 153 1.01 4.00 24.22
N ASN A 154 0.65 2.73 24.14
CA ASN A 154 0.03 1.95 25.22
C ASN A 154 1.04 1.33 26.19
N ARG A 155 2.27 1.86 26.27
CA ARG A 155 3.33 1.38 27.18
C ARG A 155 3.62 -0.11 26.98
N TYR A 156 3.54 -0.58 25.73
CA TYR A 156 3.67 -1.98 25.32
C TYR A 156 2.63 -2.93 25.92
N LYS A 157 1.53 -2.41 26.49
CA LYS A 157 0.43 -3.20 27.04
C LYS A 157 -0.75 -3.23 26.09
N CYS A 158 -1.47 -4.34 26.07
CA CYS A 158 -2.64 -4.51 25.21
C CYS A 158 -3.68 -5.43 25.85
N SER A 159 -4.90 -5.37 25.34
CA SER A 159 -5.94 -6.33 25.74
C SER A 159 -5.62 -7.73 25.22
N GLU A 160 -6.26 -8.72 25.82
CA GLU A 160 -6.23 -10.10 25.36
C GLU A 160 -6.57 -10.25 23.87
N GLU A 161 -7.59 -9.52 23.43
CA GLU A 161 -8.12 -9.62 22.08
C GLU A 161 -7.13 -9.05 21.05
N PHE A 162 -6.48 -7.93 21.39
CA PHE A 162 -5.47 -7.33 20.53
C PHE A 162 -4.17 -8.16 20.52
N SER A 163 -3.74 -8.69 21.67
CA SER A 163 -2.60 -9.62 21.74
C SER A 163 -2.84 -10.83 20.83
N LYS A 164 -4.02 -11.46 20.95
CA LYS A 164 -4.42 -12.60 20.13
C LYS A 164 -4.43 -12.26 18.63
N TYR A 165 -4.95 -11.09 18.27
CA TYR A 165 -4.94 -10.60 16.88
C TYR A 165 -3.51 -10.54 16.29
N ILE A 166 -2.51 -10.13 17.08
CA ILE A 166 -1.10 -10.07 16.65
C ILE A 166 -0.50 -11.48 16.60
N GLU A 167 -0.66 -12.25 17.69
CA GLU A 167 -0.11 -13.60 17.84
C GLU A 167 -0.56 -14.53 16.71
N GLU A 168 -1.83 -14.49 16.31
CA GLU A 168 -2.35 -15.30 15.21
C GLU A 168 -1.64 -15.01 13.87
N LYS A 169 -1.31 -13.74 13.59
CA LYS A 169 -0.63 -13.33 12.34
C LYS A 169 0.86 -13.64 12.39
N VAL A 170 1.49 -13.47 13.55
CA VAL A 170 2.89 -13.87 13.77
C VAL A 170 3.04 -15.37 13.59
N LYS A 171 2.13 -16.16 14.18
CA LYS A 171 2.10 -17.62 14.03
C LYS A 171 1.91 -18.02 12.57
N LEU A 172 0.94 -17.43 11.87
CA LEU A 172 0.71 -17.71 10.45
C LEU A 172 1.94 -17.39 9.59
N LEU A 173 2.61 -16.27 9.84
CA LEU A 173 3.83 -15.89 9.13
C LEU A 173 4.97 -16.89 9.39
N TYR A 174 5.10 -17.35 10.63
CA TYR A 174 6.10 -18.35 11.02
C TYR A 174 5.86 -19.69 10.30
N GLU A 175 4.64 -20.24 10.41
CA GLU A 175 4.27 -21.53 9.83
C GLU A 175 4.44 -21.55 8.30
N LEU A 176 3.97 -20.50 7.62
CA LEU A 176 4.13 -20.42 6.16
C LEU A 176 5.58 -20.29 5.74
N LYS A 177 6.42 -19.62 6.53
CA LYS A 177 7.85 -19.53 6.19
C LYS A 177 8.58 -20.83 6.38
N GLU A 178 8.36 -21.52 7.50
CA GLU A 178 8.95 -22.85 7.68
C GLU A 178 8.56 -23.79 6.55
N HIS A 179 7.30 -23.74 6.10
CA HIS A 179 6.84 -24.51 4.96
C HIS A 179 7.51 -24.10 3.64
N CYS A 180 7.52 -22.80 3.34
CA CYS A 180 8.01 -22.28 2.07
C CYS A 180 9.53 -22.29 1.89
N VAL A 181 10.31 -22.59 2.94
CA VAL A 181 11.75 -22.89 2.83
C VAL A 181 12.00 -24.15 1.99
N PHE A 182 11.12 -25.15 2.09
CA PHE A 182 11.30 -26.45 1.43
C PHE A 182 10.32 -26.69 0.28
N SER A 183 9.24 -25.90 0.21
CA SER A 183 8.20 -26.03 -0.81
C SER A 183 8.55 -25.29 -2.11
N ARG A 184 8.16 -25.87 -3.24
CA ARG A 184 8.24 -25.23 -4.58
C ARG A 184 6.86 -24.78 -5.07
N GLU A 185 5.87 -24.75 -4.19
CA GLU A 185 4.51 -24.32 -4.54
C GLU A 185 4.51 -22.86 -5.00
N ALA A 186 3.66 -22.54 -5.98
CA ALA A 186 3.65 -21.22 -6.61
C ALA A 186 3.35 -20.09 -5.61
N TYR A 187 2.50 -20.32 -4.61
CA TYR A 187 2.23 -19.30 -3.59
C TYR A 187 3.44 -19.05 -2.68
N CYS A 188 4.36 -20.01 -2.52
CA CYS A 188 5.59 -19.79 -1.76
C CYS A 188 6.53 -18.83 -2.48
N GLN A 189 6.57 -18.85 -3.82
CA GLN A 189 7.33 -17.87 -4.59
C GLN A 189 6.75 -16.46 -4.36
N VAL A 190 5.43 -16.33 -4.39
CA VAL A 190 4.74 -15.07 -4.13
C VAL A 190 4.94 -14.58 -2.70
N LEU A 191 4.85 -15.48 -1.71
CA LEU A 191 5.14 -15.15 -0.31
C LEU A 191 6.57 -14.65 -0.15
N ASN A 192 7.53 -15.37 -0.71
CA ASN A 192 8.95 -14.97 -0.68
C ASN A 192 9.15 -13.62 -1.36
N ASP A 193 8.47 -13.38 -2.49
CA ASP A 193 8.51 -12.12 -3.23
C ASP A 193 8.00 -10.94 -2.40
N ILE A 194 6.88 -11.12 -1.69
CA ILE A 194 6.33 -10.13 -0.75
C ILE A 194 7.33 -9.85 0.38
N PHE A 195 7.93 -10.89 0.96
CA PHE A 195 8.79 -10.77 2.15
C PHE A 195 10.30 -10.72 1.86
N LYS A 196 10.71 -10.44 0.61
CA LYS A 196 12.13 -10.41 0.16
C LYS A 196 13.12 -9.63 1.03
N LYS A 197 12.67 -8.76 1.93
CA LYS A 197 13.51 -7.96 2.83
C LYS A 197 13.51 -8.58 4.24
N PRO A 198 14.57 -9.33 4.64
CA PRO A 198 14.63 -10.02 5.93
C PRO A 198 14.41 -9.10 7.14
N ILE A 199 14.89 -7.85 7.06
CA ILE A 199 14.77 -6.87 8.15
C ILE A 199 13.31 -6.55 8.50
N ARG A 200 12.42 -6.50 7.51
CA ARG A 200 10.99 -6.20 7.74
C ARG A 200 10.27 -7.43 8.29
N GLU A 201 10.67 -8.59 7.81
CA GLU A 201 10.15 -9.87 8.23
C GLU A 201 10.49 -10.21 9.69
N GLU A 202 11.75 -10.05 10.11
CA GLU A 202 12.16 -10.26 11.51
C GLU A 202 11.41 -9.33 12.47
N LYS A 203 11.15 -8.09 12.05
CA LYS A 203 10.38 -7.12 12.81
C LYS A 203 8.93 -7.58 13.01
N LEU A 204 8.31 -8.15 11.98
CA LEU A 204 6.96 -8.70 12.06
C LEU A 204 6.90 -9.91 13.00
N LEU A 205 7.85 -10.83 12.90
CA LEU A 205 7.93 -12.00 13.78
C LEU A 205 8.12 -11.65 15.27
N LYS A 206 8.71 -10.49 15.56
CA LYS A 206 8.94 -9.99 16.92
C LYS A 206 7.83 -9.05 17.41
N LEU A 207 6.82 -8.77 16.59
CA LEU A 207 5.73 -7.88 16.99
C LEU A 207 4.88 -8.55 18.08
N GLY A 208 4.64 -7.82 19.17
CA GLY A 208 3.85 -8.31 20.30
C GLY A 208 3.68 -7.22 21.35
N CYS A 209 2.85 -7.52 22.34
CA CYS A 209 2.55 -6.65 23.46
C CYS A 209 2.27 -7.48 24.72
N THR A 210 2.42 -6.87 25.89
CA THR A 210 2.10 -7.51 27.17
C THR A 210 0.60 -7.48 27.39
N LYS A 211 -0.03 -8.66 27.37
CA LYS A 211 -1.44 -8.83 27.73
C LYS A 211 -1.69 -8.36 29.18
N VAL A 212 -2.67 -7.48 29.36
CA VAL A 212 -3.15 -7.02 30.67
C VAL A 212 -4.68 -7.07 30.77
N SER A 213 -5.24 -6.76 31.94
CA SER A 213 -6.69 -6.78 32.14
C SER A 213 -7.40 -5.66 31.37
N SER A 214 -8.67 -5.88 31.05
CA SER A 214 -9.50 -4.87 30.38
C SER A 214 -9.58 -3.56 31.17
N ASP A 215 -9.62 -3.62 32.49
CA ASP A 215 -9.67 -2.43 33.35
C ASP A 215 -8.35 -1.64 33.30
N GLU A 216 -7.21 -2.34 33.20
CA GLU A 216 -5.92 -1.68 33.05
C GLU A 216 -5.80 -0.97 31.69
N ILE A 217 -6.25 -1.60 30.60
CA ILE A 217 -6.29 -0.96 29.28
C ILE A 217 -7.20 0.26 29.27
N LYS A 218 -8.39 0.17 29.88
CA LYS A 218 -9.30 1.32 29.98
C LYS A 218 -8.63 2.50 30.67
N ARG A 219 -7.95 2.27 31.81
CA ARG A 219 -7.21 3.33 32.50
C ARG A 219 -6.12 3.95 31.61
N ILE A 220 -5.37 3.14 30.88
CA ILE A 220 -4.33 3.64 29.95
C ILE A 220 -4.95 4.53 28.85
N LEU A 221 -6.09 4.13 28.29
CA LEU A 221 -6.79 4.91 27.26
C LEU A 221 -7.42 6.20 27.84
N GLU A 222 -8.01 6.13 29.03
CA GLU A 222 -8.59 7.28 29.73
C GLU A 222 -7.53 8.32 30.13
N GLU A 223 -6.38 7.88 30.66
CA GLU A 223 -5.23 8.76 30.97
C GLU A 223 -4.81 9.55 29.72
N LYS A 224 -4.78 8.91 28.55
CA LYS A 224 -4.42 9.58 27.30
C LYS A 224 -5.44 10.61 26.84
N LEU A 225 -6.72 10.28 26.91
CA LEU A 225 -7.78 11.22 26.53
C LEU A 225 -7.72 12.47 27.41
N GLN A 226 -7.39 12.32 28.70
CA GLN A 226 -7.20 13.44 29.59
C GLN A 226 -5.96 14.27 29.24
N HIS A 227 -4.85 13.65 28.87
CA HIS A 227 -3.64 14.36 28.46
C HIS A 227 -3.75 15.04 27.09
N GLN A 228 -4.47 14.45 26.12
CA GLN A 228 -4.72 15.07 24.82
C GLN A 228 -5.56 16.35 24.92
N ASN A 229 -6.53 16.40 25.85
CA ASN A 229 -7.31 17.62 26.11
C ASN A 229 -6.49 18.77 26.74
N PHE A 230 -5.25 18.53 27.18
CA PHE A 230 -4.33 19.57 27.66
C PHE A 230 -3.29 20.00 26.61
N GLU A 231 -3.10 19.23 25.54
CA GLU A 231 -2.08 19.47 24.50
C GLU A 231 -2.65 20.05 23.19
N GLU A 232 -3.96 20.35 23.13
CA GLU A 232 -4.63 21.00 21.98
C GLU A 232 -4.16 22.46 21.67
N GLU A 233 -3.02 22.90 22.21
CA GLU A 233 -2.41 24.20 21.86
C GLU A 233 -1.14 24.08 20.98
N HIS A 234 -0.69 22.89 20.55
CA HIS A 234 0.36 22.79 19.52
C HIS A 234 0.10 21.67 18.48
N ASP A 235 -0.02 22.10 17.23
CA ASP A 235 -0.19 21.28 16.03
C ASP A 235 0.75 20.07 15.98
N ILE A 236 0.17 18.86 15.87
CA ILE A 236 0.92 17.65 15.46
C ILE A 236 0.70 17.45 13.97
N PHE A 237 1.62 17.98 13.18
CA PHE A 237 1.87 17.50 11.83
C PHE A 237 2.70 16.21 11.92
N LEU A 238 2.18 15.11 11.38
CA LEU A 238 2.89 13.85 11.21
C LEU A 238 4.00 14.04 10.17
N ASP A 239 5.20 14.43 10.61
CA ASP A 239 6.40 14.43 9.76
C ASP A 239 7.30 13.26 10.13
N VAL A 240 7.34 12.27 9.23
CA VAL A 240 8.34 11.20 9.25
C VAL A 240 9.30 11.50 8.12
N HIS A 241 10.24 12.41 8.35
CA HIS A 241 11.52 12.39 7.67
C HIS A 241 12.63 13.05 8.50
N ASP A 242 13.60 12.24 8.87
CA ASP A 242 14.90 12.63 9.41
C ASP A 242 15.68 13.41 8.33
N ARG A 243 15.82 14.74 8.48
CA ARG A 243 16.96 15.56 8.00
C ARG A 243 16.91 17.03 8.50
N ASP A 244 18.06 17.43 9.03
CA ASP A 244 18.59 18.74 9.47
C ASP A 244 17.92 20.05 8.93
N PRO A 245 17.70 21.10 9.75
CA PRO A 245 16.84 22.22 9.42
C PRO A 245 17.63 23.41 8.86
N THR A 246 17.34 23.81 7.63
CA THR A 246 17.44 25.21 7.21
C THR A 246 16.67 25.38 5.90
N ILE A 247 15.54 26.08 5.96
CA ILE A 247 15.02 27.05 4.99
C ILE A 247 13.54 27.32 5.34
N SER A 248 13.27 28.56 5.72
CA SER A 248 11.95 29.11 5.99
C SER A 248 11.11 29.21 4.72
N PHE A 249 9.84 28.81 4.76
CA PHE A 249 8.83 29.29 3.82
C PHE A 249 7.61 29.80 4.58
N HIS A 250 7.39 31.10 4.47
CA HIS A 250 6.17 31.78 4.88
C HIS A 250 4.99 31.31 4.04
N ALA A 251 3.96 30.78 4.69
CA ALA A 251 2.62 30.70 4.12
C ALA A 251 1.96 32.08 4.22
N GLN A 252 1.48 32.63 3.10
CA GLN A 252 0.59 33.80 3.12
C GLN A 252 -0.70 33.47 2.36
N GLU A 253 -1.79 33.55 3.12
CA GLU A 253 -3.15 33.30 2.71
C GLU A 253 -3.74 34.49 1.95
N ARG A 254 -4.69 34.21 1.06
CA ARG A 254 -5.34 35.16 0.14
C ARG A 254 -6.05 36.30 0.89
N ASN A 255 -5.88 37.53 0.39
CA ASN A 255 -6.96 38.51 0.39
C ASN A 255 -6.97 39.34 -0.91
N LYS A 256 -8.18 39.57 -1.44
CA LYS A 256 -8.47 40.16 -2.76
C LYS A 256 -8.89 41.63 -2.59
N ARG A 257 -8.17 42.59 -3.18
CA ARG A 257 -8.71 43.84 -3.78
C ARG A 257 -7.67 44.61 -4.63
N ILE A 258 -8.13 44.93 -5.84
CA ILE A 258 -7.69 45.85 -6.92
C ILE A 258 -7.11 47.19 -6.37
N THR A 259 -6.04 47.85 -6.87
CA THR A 259 -5.80 48.46 -8.21
C THR A 259 -4.35 49.00 -8.39
N SER A 260 -3.89 49.03 -9.65
CA SER A 260 -3.01 50.00 -10.39
C SER A 260 -1.51 50.24 -10.11
N ASN A 261 -0.74 49.97 -11.18
CA ASN A 261 0.33 50.75 -11.86
C ASN A 261 1.80 50.75 -11.38
N GLU A 262 2.60 50.05 -12.19
CA GLU A 262 3.92 50.38 -12.79
C GLU A 262 5.22 50.45 -11.96
N PRO A 263 6.39 50.15 -12.61
CA PRO A 263 7.57 49.60 -11.96
C PRO A 263 8.68 50.63 -11.72
N SER A 264 9.53 50.38 -10.73
CA SER A 264 10.80 51.08 -10.60
C SER A 264 11.95 50.09 -10.33
N SER A 265 12.91 50.18 -11.24
CA SER A 265 14.22 49.53 -11.26
C SER A 265 15.13 50.02 -10.15
N THR A 266 15.98 49.15 -9.59
CA THR A 266 17.34 49.56 -9.20
C THR A 266 18.31 48.39 -9.29
N SER A 267 19.41 48.63 -10.01
CA SER A 267 20.52 47.71 -10.29
C SER A 267 21.66 47.85 -9.29
N SER A 268 22.64 46.93 -9.44
CA SER A 268 24.07 47.01 -9.04
C SER A 268 24.41 46.26 -7.74
N ASN A 269 25.48 45.46 -7.59
CA ASN A 269 26.75 45.35 -8.32
C ASN A 269 27.29 43.90 -8.37
N ASN A 270 28.11 43.64 -9.38
CA ASN A 270 28.91 42.42 -9.63
C ASN A 270 30.19 42.38 -8.78
N ILE A 271 30.62 41.19 -8.32
CA ILE A 271 32.04 40.77 -8.16
C ILE A 271 32.07 39.24 -8.33
N MET A 272 32.37 38.70 -9.52
CA MET A 272 33.68 38.24 -10.01
C MET A 272 34.28 37.07 -9.21
N GLY A 273 34.04 35.84 -9.69
CA GLY A 273 34.76 34.63 -9.33
C GLY A 273 35.00 33.79 -10.59
N THR A 274 36.23 33.80 -11.07
CA THR A 274 36.67 33.21 -12.34
C THR A 274 37.15 31.76 -12.19
N THR A 275 36.75 30.90 -13.15
CA THR A 275 37.52 29.78 -13.79
C THR A 275 37.83 28.53 -12.93
N LEU A 276 37.78 27.26 -13.39
CA LEU A 276 37.88 26.59 -14.70
C LEU A 276 37.25 25.16 -14.60
N PRO A 277 37.12 24.40 -15.72
CA PRO A 277 36.19 23.28 -15.89
C PRO A 277 36.81 21.92 -15.53
N VAL A 278 35.97 20.97 -15.09
CA VAL A 278 36.34 19.55 -15.06
C VAL A 278 35.56 18.81 -16.13
N ILE A 279 36.35 18.41 -17.12
CA ILE A 279 36.04 17.60 -18.29
C ILE A 279 35.39 16.28 -17.89
N GLY A 280 34.36 15.90 -18.64
CA GLY A 280 33.70 14.61 -18.54
C GLY A 280 34.66 13.45 -18.84
N SER A 281 34.62 12.43 -17.99
CA SER A 281 35.16 11.11 -18.28
C SER A 281 34.01 10.12 -18.38
N VAL A 282 33.51 9.95 -19.61
CA VAL A 282 32.67 8.82 -19.98
C VAL A 282 33.55 7.83 -20.74
N PHE A 283 33.37 6.54 -20.45
CA PHE A 283 33.93 5.36 -21.10
C PHE A 283 35.32 4.90 -20.65
N THR A 284 35.36 3.81 -19.85
CA THR A 284 35.76 2.46 -20.33
C THR A 284 35.56 1.42 -19.21
N MET A 285 34.34 0.87 -19.06
CA MET A 285 34.15 -0.39 -18.31
C MET A 285 33.29 -1.42 -19.04
N SER A 286 32.77 -1.11 -20.23
CA SER A 286 31.84 -2.00 -20.96
C SER A 286 32.52 -3.03 -21.87
N LEU A 287 33.85 -3.05 -21.98
CA LEU A 287 34.57 -4.00 -22.83
C LEU A 287 35.04 -5.28 -22.12
N LEU A 288 35.08 -5.29 -20.78
CA LEU A 288 35.47 -6.49 -20.02
C LEU A 288 34.30 -7.45 -19.77
N TYR A 289 33.05 -6.98 -19.84
CA TYR A 289 31.88 -7.83 -19.61
C TYR A 289 31.59 -8.82 -20.77
N ARG A 290 32.03 -8.51 -22.00
CA ARG A 290 31.79 -9.38 -23.17
C ARG A 290 32.80 -10.53 -23.33
N VAL A 291 33.90 -10.54 -22.57
CA VAL A 291 34.92 -11.59 -22.64
C VAL A 291 34.65 -12.73 -21.66
N ILE A 292 33.95 -12.48 -20.55
CA ILE A 292 33.74 -13.47 -19.49
C ILE A 292 32.53 -14.40 -19.75
N ILE A 293 31.52 -13.96 -20.52
CA ILE A 293 30.31 -14.77 -20.79
C ILE A 293 30.52 -15.81 -21.91
N LYS A 294 31.65 -15.79 -22.64
CA LYS A 294 31.94 -16.82 -23.66
C LYS A 294 32.67 -18.07 -23.12
N LYS A 295 32.84 -18.21 -21.80
CA LYS A 295 33.56 -19.36 -21.20
C LYS A 295 32.93 -19.93 -19.91
N LEU A 296 31.61 -19.79 -19.72
CA LEU A 296 30.85 -20.51 -18.69
C LEU A 296 29.62 -21.16 -19.32
#